data_AF-V4Y7X2-F1
#
_entry.id   AF-V4Y7X2-F1
#
_cell.length_a   1.000
_cell.length_b   1.000
_cell.length_c   1.000
_cell.angle_alpha   90.00
_cell.angle_beta   90.00
_cell.angle_gamma   90.00
#
_symmetry.space_group_name_H-M   'P 1'
#
loop_
_entity.id
_entity.type
_entity.pdbx_description
1 polymer ?
#
loop_
_entity_poly.entity_id
_entity_poly.type
_entity_poly.pdbx_seq_one_letter_code
_entity_poly.pdbx_strand_id
1 'polypeptide(L)'
;MKKRELIHFHALLSTIAEQFVADGVLHEDDLAEYESLGVSPMTMTGSRDEHEEAVLALATELAAAAQQEGDQSLPQDTQTRTA
;
A
#
# COMPACT_ATOMS: atom_id res chain seq x y z
N MET A 1 5.22 16.83 -6.47
CA MET A 1 4.74 16.41 -7.81
C MET A 1 3.62 17.33 -8.28
N LYS A 2 3.40 17.49 -9.58
CA LYS A 2 2.23 18.23 -10.10
C LYS A 2 0.95 17.43 -9.87
N LYS A 3 -0.22 18.09 -9.79
CA LYS A 3 -1.52 17.43 -9.55
C LYS A 3 -1.79 16.25 -10.50
N ARG A 4 -1.51 16.40 -11.81
CA ARG A 4 -1.73 15.32 -12.79
C ARG A 4 -0.79 14.14 -12.57
N GLU A 5 0.48 14.39 -12.24
CA GLU A 5 1.45 13.35 -11.90
C GLU A 5 0.99 12.59 -10.66
N LEU A 6 0.44 13.30 -9.67
CA LEU A 6 -0.05 12.73 -8.43
C LEU A 6 -1.33 11.89 -8.62
N ILE A 7 -2.26 12.33 -9.47
CA ILE A 7 -3.44 11.53 -9.85
C ILE A 7 -3.01 10.22 -10.52
N HIS A 8 -2.07 10.28 -11.47
CA HIS A 8 -1.58 9.08 -12.14
C HIS A 8 -0.85 8.14 -11.19
N PHE A 9 -0.10 8.69 -10.24
CA PHE A 9 0.59 7.89 -9.23
C PHE A 9 -0.38 7.25 -8.24
N HIS A 10 -1.41 8.00 -7.79
CA HIS A 10 -2.49 7.48 -6.98
C HIS A 10 -3.20 6.30 -7.66
N ALA A 11 -3.53 6.45 -8.94
CA ALA A 11 -4.13 5.36 -9.72
C ALA A 11 -3.22 4.13 -9.81
N LEU A 12 -1.92 4.33 -10.04
CA LEU A 12 -0.96 3.23 -10.09
C LEU A 12 -0.86 2.49 -8.75
N LEU A 13 -0.74 3.21 -7.63
CA LEU A 13 -0.66 2.59 -6.31
C LEU A 13 -1.96 1.85 -5.95
N SER A 14 -3.11 2.38 -6.34
CA SER A 14 -4.39 1.69 -6.15
C SER A 14 -4.42 0.35 -6.89
N THR A 15 -3.96 0.30 -8.15
CA THR A 15 -3.87 -0.96 -8.90
C THR A 15 -2.88 -1.94 -8.27
N ILE A 16 -1.77 -1.46 -7.69
CA ILE A 16 -0.82 -2.33 -6.99
C ILE A 16 -1.44 -2.87 -5.70
N ALA A 17 -2.18 -2.06 -4.94
CA ALA A 17 -2.87 -2.49 -3.74
C ALA A 17 -3.93 -3.57 -4.06
N GLU A 18 -4.71 -3.38 -5.12
CA GLU A 18 -5.64 -4.41 -5.62
C GLU A 18 -4.93 -5.73 -5.94
N GLN A 19 -3.75 -5.66 -6.56
CA GLN A 19 -2.94 -6.85 -6.86
C GLN A 19 -2.41 -7.52 -5.59
N PHE A 20 -1.91 -6.76 -4.62
CA PHE A 20 -1.42 -7.30 -3.34
C PHE A 20 -2.54 -7.99 -2.56
N VAL A 21 -3.74 -7.42 -2.55
CA VAL A 21 -4.92 -8.07 -1.96
C VAL A 21 -5.26 -9.37 -2.70
N ALA A 22 -5.26 -9.35 -4.04
CA ALA A 22 -5.53 -10.54 -4.83
C ALA A 22 -4.50 -11.67 -4.62
N ASP A 23 -3.24 -11.31 -4.39
CA ASP A 23 -2.15 -12.24 -4.12
C ASP A 23 -2.09 -12.71 -2.65
N GLY A 24 -2.93 -12.16 -1.78
CA GLY A 24 -2.98 -12.48 -0.35
C GLY A 24 -1.81 -11.90 0.45
N VAL A 25 -1.13 -10.90 -0.11
CA VAL A 25 0.02 -10.19 0.46
C VAL A 25 -0.43 -9.13 1.46
N LEU A 26 -1.55 -8.47 1.16
CA LEU A 26 -2.15 -7.39 1.92
C LEU A 26 -3.61 -7.75 2.20
N HIS A 27 -4.11 -7.47 3.40
CA HIS A 27 -5.53 -7.63 3.71
C HIS A 27 -6.29 -6.34 3.41
N GLU A 28 -7.57 -6.42 3.01
CA GLU A 28 -8.40 -5.23 2.77
C GLU A 28 -8.47 -4.32 4.01
N ASP A 29 -8.51 -4.91 5.21
CA ASP A 29 -8.51 -4.17 6.48
C ASP A 29 -7.23 -3.32 6.70
N ASP A 30 -6.10 -3.70 6.09
CA ASP A 30 -4.86 -2.91 6.17
C ASP A 30 -5.01 -1.58 5.40
N LEU A 31 -5.92 -1.52 4.43
CA LEU A 31 -6.21 -0.31 3.65
C LEU A 31 -7.25 0.62 4.31
N ALA A 32 -7.75 0.30 5.51
CA ALA A 32 -8.81 1.07 6.15
C ALA A 32 -8.49 2.57 6.34
N GLU A 33 -7.23 2.91 6.61
CA GLU A 33 -6.80 4.32 6.70
C GLU A 33 -6.98 5.03 5.35
N TYR A 34 -6.53 4.42 4.26
CA TYR A 34 -6.71 4.94 2.91
C TYR A 34 -8.20 5.06 2.54
N GLU A 35 -9.01 4.02 2.81
CA GLU A 35 -10.45 4.05 2.51
C GLU A 35 -11.18 5.17 3.25
N SER A 36 -10.77 5.46 4.49
CA SER A 36 -11.36 6.51 5.31
C SER A 36 -11.22 7.92 4.72
N LEU A 37 -10.23 8.13 3.84
CA LEU A 37 -10.01 9.40 3.15
C LEU A 37 -11.12 9.69 2.13
N GLY A 38 -11.82 8.66 1.63
CA GLY A 38 -12.89 8.81 0.64
C GLY A 38 -12.43 9.39 -0.71
N VAL A 39 -11.12 9.34 -0.98
CA VAL A 39 -10.52 9.88 -2.21
C VAL A 39 -10.35 8.75 -3.22
N SER A 40 -11.08 8.83 -4.33
CA SER A 40 -10.87 7.89 -5.45
C SER A 40 -9.76 8.38 -6.39
N PRO A 41 -8.91 7.48 -6.92
CA PRO A 41 -7.95 7.81 -7.99
C PRO A 41 -8.61 8.32 -9.27
N MET A 42 -9.92 8.08 -9.47
CA MET A 42 -10.67 8.60 -10.62
C MET A 42 -11.24 10.02 -10.40
N THR A 43 -11.18 10.55 -9.17
CA THR A 43 -11.75 11.86 -8.84
C THR A 43 -10.84 12.99 -9.31
N MET A 44 -11.05 13.47 -10.53
CA MET A 44 -10.28 14.61 -11.06
C MET A 44 -10.59 15.96 -10.36
N THR A 45 -11.72 16.03 -9.66
CA THR A 45 -12.16 17.21 -8.90
C THR A 45 -11.53 17.33 -7.52
N GLY A 46 -10.92 16.26 -7.00
CA GLY A 46 -10.23 16.26 -5.70
C GLY A 46 -9.06 17.24 -5.69
N SER A 47 -8.71 17.76 -4.53
CA SER A 47 -7.59 18.69 -4.36
C SER A 47 -6.25 17.97 -4.60
N ARG A 48 -5.18 18.75 -4.79
CA ARG A 48 -3.83 18.17 -4.90
C ARG A 48 -3.44 17.47 -3.59
N ASP A 49 -3.80 18.07 -2.46
CA ASP A 49 -3.38 17.61 -1.14
C ASP A 49 -4.13 16.33 -0.75
N GLU A 50 -5.39 16.18 -1.14
CA GLU A 50 -6.17 14.94 -1.00
C GLU A 50 -5.51 13.75 -1.72
N HIS A 51 -5.02 13.97 -2.94
CA HIS A 51 -4.28 12.93 -3.66
C HIS A 51 -2.90 12.67 -3.07
N GLU A 52 -2.30 13.64 -2.36
CA GLU A 52 -1.01 13.47 -1.71
C GLU A 52 -1.14 12.59 -0.48
N GLU A 53 -2.15 12.87 0.34
CA GLU A 53 -2.50 12.08 1.52
C GLU A 53 -2.86 10.64 1.16
N ALA A 54 -3.70 10.46 0.14
CA ALA A 54 -4.06 9.13 -0.37
C ALA A 54 -2.85 8.31 -0.84
N VAL A 55 -1.92 8.96 -1.56
CA VAL A 55 -0.68 8.33 -2.02
C VAL A 55 0.20 7.91 -0.85
N LEU A 56 0.32 8.75 0.17
CA LEU A 56 1.14 8.45 1.35
C LEU A 56 0.57 7.29 2.15
N ALA A 57 -0.75 7.26 2.35
CA ALA A 57 -1.44 6.15 3.00
C ALA A 57 -1.20 4.82 2.24
N LEU A 58 -1.48 4.79 0.94
CA LEU A 58 -1.25 3.59 0.11
C LEU A 58 0.22 3.15 0.10
N ALA A 59 1.16 4.09 -0.05
CA ALA A 59 2.58 3.77 -0.09
C ALA A 59 3.08 3.17 1.24
N THR A 60 2.51 3.61 2.37
CA THR A 60 2.87 3.12 3.70
C THR A 60 2.45 1.65 3.86
N GLU A 61 1.20 1.33 3.54
CA GLU A 61 0.69 -0.03 3.64
C GLU A 61 1.37 -1.00 2.66
N LEU A 62 1.55 -0.57 1.41
CA LEU A 62 2.29 -1.36 0.41
C LEU A 62 3.73 -1.64 0.84
N ALA A 63 4.40 -0.67 1.45
CA ALA A 63 5.76 -0.86 1.96
C ALA A 63 5.81 -1.78 3.18
N ALA A 64 4.79 -1.77 4.04
CA ALA A 64 4.67 -2.68 5.17
C ALA A 64 4.44 -4.12 4.70
N ALA A 65 3.50 -4.34 3.77
CA ALA A 65 3.21 -5.65 3.20
C ALA A 65 4.42 -6.25 2.46
N ALA A 66 5.10 -5.44 1.63
CA ALA A 66 6.30 -5.90 0.93
C ALA A 66 7.44 -6.31 1.88
N GLN A 67 7.56 -5.66 3.06
CA GLN A 67 8.51 -6.07 4.09
C GLN A 67 8.12 -7.40 4.74
N GLN A 68 6.84 -7.61 5.03
CA GLN A 68 6.33 -8.85 5.63
C GLN A 68 6.48 -10.05 4.70
N GLU A 69 6.26 -9.89 3.39
CA GLU A 69 6.56 -10.92 2.38
C GLU A 69 8.04 -11.31 2.37
N GLY A 70 8.93 -10.32 2.39
CA GLY A 70 10.37 -10.53 2.37
C GLY A 70 10.89 -11.32 3.57
N ASP A 71 10.32 -11.09 4.75
CA ASP A 71 10.68 -11.80 5.98
C ASP A 71 10.14 -13.24 6.02
N GLN A 72 8.96 -13.48 5.44
CA GLN A 72 8.37 -14.84 5.34
C GLN A 72 9.08 -15.73 4.31
N SER A 73 9.81 -15.15 3.37
CA SER A 73 10.53 -15.86 2.30
C SER A 73 11.91 -16.37 2.71
N LEU A 74 12.43 -15.93 3.86
CA LEU A 74 13.70 -16.39 4.39
C LEU A 74 13.46 -17.67 5.22
N PRO A 75 14.21 -18.76 5.00
CA PRO A 75 14.17 -19.89 5.92
C PRO A 75 14.59 -19.38 7.29
N GLN A 76 13.62 -19.25 8.20
CA GLN A 76 13.89 -19.00 9.59
C GLN A 76 14.56 -20.26 10.11
N ASP A 77 15.89 -20.27 10.16
CA ASP A 77 16.68 -21.32 10.81
C ASP A 77 16.28 -21.36 12.29
N THR A 78 15.22 -22.10 12.56
CA THR A 78 14.80 -22.47 13.90
C THR A 78 15.83 -23.42 14.49
N GLN A 79 16.64 -22.85 15.39
CA GLN A 79 17.08 -23.43 16.65
C GLN A 79 17.99 -24.68 16.61
N THR A 80 19.14 -24.62 17.31
CA THR A 80 19.48 -25.46 18.49
C THR A 80 20.98 -25.45 18.78
N ARG A 81 21.40 -24.83 19.89
CA ARG A 81 22.12 -25.56 20.96
C ARG A 81 22.23 -24.72 22.23
N THR A 82 21.30 -25.02 23.13
CA THR A 82 21.49 -25.07 24.58
C THR A 82 22.60 -26.06 24.92
N ALA A 83 23.38 -25.72 25.96
CA ALA A 83 24.15 -26.54 26.91
C ALA A 83 25.59 -26.05 27.08
#